data_AF-A0A8J4SWN9-F1
#
_entry.id   AF-A0A8J4SWN9-F1
#
_cell.length_a   1.000
_cell.length_b   1.000
_cell.length_c   1.000
_cell.angle_alpha   90.00
_cell.angle_beta   90.00
_cell.angle_gamma   90.00
#
_symmetry.space_group_name_H-M   'P 1'
#
loop_
_entity.id
_entity.type
_entity.pdbx_description
1 polymer ?
#
loop_
_entity_poly.entity_id
_entity_poly.type
_entity_poly.pdbx_seq_one_letter_code
_entity_poly.pdbx_strand_id
1 'polypeptide(L)'
;MSAISGTKLDAISPANNEEKERSQFGKGLCYCLALFLAHAERIRDLPDEIYAGTWFNSASDHLYELHVESAPPHLRDRLSRFRDRCIDFGHGFPTPDPTRLNVDDAIQEAKDLVRLIEEANGVPVLKGDWE
;
A
#
# COMPACT_ATOMS: atom_id res chain seq x y z
N MET A 1 48.01 14.72 49.00
CA MET A 1 47.79 13.39 48.41
C MET A 1 46.45 12.88 48.91
N SER A 2 45.45 12.72 48.05
CA SER A 2 44.58 11.54 48.02
C SER A 2 43.69 11.63 46.78
N ALA A 3 43.74 10.57 45.97
CA ALA A 3 43.15 10.51 44.64
C ALA A 3 41.63 10.36 44.70
N ILE A 4 40.92 11.12 43.86
CA ILE A 4 39.50 10.87 43.58
C ILE A 4 39.46 9.66 42.64
N SER A 5 39.06 8.52 43.21
CA SER A 5 38.85 7.25 42.50
C SER A 5 37.71 7.42 41.49
N GLY A 6 38.05 7.41 40.21
CA GLY A 6 37.09 7.39 39.12
C GLY A 6 36.23 6.14 39.18
N THR A 7 34.92 6.32 39.29
CA THR A 7 33.94 5.27 39.10
C THR A 7 33.82 4.99 37.60
N LYS A 8 34.25 3.80 37.17
CA LYS A 8 33.79 3.18 35.93
C LYS A 8 32.28 2.96 36.05
N LEU A 9 31.51 3.90 35.51
CA LEU A 9 30.18 3.59 35.00
C LEU A 9 30.42 2.97 33.64
N ASP A 10 30.46 1.64 33.62
CA ASP A 10 30.30 0.88 32.39
C ASP A 10 28.94 1.26 31.81
N ALA A 11 28.96 2.21 30.88
CA ALA A 11 27.80 2.57 30.09
C ALA A 11 27.39 1.30 29.33
N ILE A 12 26.30 0.71 29.78
CA ILE A 12 25.54 -0.29 29.05
C ILE A 12 25.22 0.37 27.71
N SER A 13 25.98 0.00 26.68
CA SER A 13 25.62 0.32 25.30
C SER A 13 24.24 -0.29 25.10
N PRO A 14 23.18 0.49 24.81
CA PRO A 14 21.99 -0.13 24.26
C PRO A 14 22.44 -0.78 22.96
N ALA A 15 22.42 -2.10 22.93
CA ALA A 15 22.54 -2.82 21.68
C ALA A 15 21.49 -2.22 20.74
N ASN A 16 21.96 -1.75 19.58
CA ASN A 16 21.16 -1.20 18.51
C ASN A 16 20.09 -2.24 18.10
N ASN A 17 18.92 -2.19 18.75
CA ASN A 17 17.73 -2.93 18.36
C ASN A 17 16.95 -2.15 17.28
N GLU A 18 17.65 -1.68 16.26
CA GLU A 18 17.02 -1.28 15.01
C GLU A 18 17.31 -2.37 13.97
N GLU A 19 16.74 -3.56 14.16
CA GLU A 19 16.27 -4.27 12.97
C GLU A 19 15.23 -3.35 12.33
N LYS A 20 15.67 -2.54 11.35
CA LYS A 20 14.74 -1.79 10.50
C LYS A 20 13.69 -2.79 10.01
N GLU A 21 12.43 -2.59 10.37
CA GLU A 21 11.30 -3.36 9.85
C GLU A 21 11.43 -3.42 8.32
N ARG A 22 11.81 -4.58 7.79
CA ARG A 22 11.89 -4.78 6.34
C ARG A 22 10.50 -5.17 5.87
N SER A 23 9.89 -4.31 5.06
CA SER A 23 8.64 -4.64 4.37
C SER A 23 8.94 -5.49 3.14
N GLN A 24 8.17 -6.57 2.94
CA GLN A 24 8.27 -7.42 1.75
C GLN A 24 7.59 -6.79 0.54
N PHE A 25 6.55 -5.96 0.75
CA PHE A 25 5.66 -5.48 -0.30
C PHE A 25 5.54 -3.95 -0.37
N GLY A 26 6.27 -3.22 0.47
CA GLY A 26 6.16 -1.77 0.65
C GLY A 26 5.14 -1.40 1.74
N LYS A 27 5.38 -0.26 2.42
CA LYS A 27 4.55 0.26 3.52
C LYS A 27 4.27 1.75 3.32
N GLY A 28 3.05 2.19 3.58
CA GLY A 28 2.65 3.59 3.50
C GLY A 28 1.29 3.80 2.84
N LEU A 29 0.83 5.05 2.73
CA LEU A 29 -0.43 5.36 2.05
C LEU A 29 -0.21 5.48 0.53
N CYS A 30 0.38 6.58 0.07
CA CYS A 30 0.58 6.82 -1.36
C CYS A 30 1.58 5.82 -1.99
N TYR A 31 2.57 5.37 -1.22
CA TYR A 31 3.58 4.42 -1.72
C TYR A 31 2.94 3.08 -2.10
N CYS A 32 2.08 2.52 -1.24
CA CYS A 32 1.34 1.28 -1.52
C CYS A 32 0.37 1.44 -2.70
N LEU A 33 -0.34 2.57 -2.79
CA LEU A 33 -1.22 2.87 -3.94
C LEU A 33 -0.42 2.98 -5.25
N ALA A 34 0.77 3.58 -5.22
CA ALA A 34 1.64 3.67 -6.39
C ALA A 34 2.17 2.29 -6.83
N LEU A 35 2.58 1.45 -5.88
CA LEU A 35 3.00 0.08 -6.17
C LEU A 35 1.87 -0.78 -6.74
N PHE A 36 0.64 -0.63 -6.22
CA PHE A 36 -0.56 -1.26 -6.78
C PHE A 36 -0.78 -0.81 -8.24
N LEU A 37 -0.76 0.49 -8.50
CA LEU A 37 -0.96 1.05 -9.84
C LEU A 37 0.14 0.66 -10.84
N ALA A 38 1.36 0.37 -10.38
CA ALA A 38 2.44 -0.12 -11.24
C ALA A 38 2.14 -1.47 -11.91
N HIS A 39 1.09 -2.18 -11.47
CA HIS A 39 0.61 -3.41 -12.14
C HIS A 39 -0.36 -3.13 -13.30
N ALA A 40 -0.86 -1.90 -13.49
CA ALA A 40 -1.74 -1.57 -14.62
C ALA A 40 -1.09 -1.78 -16.00
N GLU A 41 0.24 -1.75 -16.05
CA GLU A 41 1.02 -2.01 -17.27
C GLU A 41 1.57 -3.44 -17.34
N ARG A 42 1.36 -4.25 -16.30
CA ARG A 42 1.91 -5.60 -16.19
C ARG A 42 0.86 -6.65 -16.56
N ILE A 43 1.33 -7.79 -17.07
CA ILE A 43 0.55 -9.03 -17.26
C ILE A 43 -0.64 -8.85 -18.23
N ARG A 44 -0.45 -8.32 -19.45
CA ARG A 44 -1.58 -8.10 -20.39
C ARG A 44 -1.98 -9.33 -21.20
N ASP A 45 -1.08 -10.31 -21.33
CA ASP A 45 -1.22 -11.41 -22.30
C ASP A 45 -1.74 -12.72 -21.69
N LEU A 46 -2.43 -12.66 -20.55
CA LEU A 46 -3.08 -13.83 -19.97
C LEU A 46 -4.51 -14.03 -20.54
N PRO A 47 -4.97 -15.30 -20.64
CA PRO A 47 -6.37 -15.60 -20.90
C PRO A 47 -7.29 -14.94 -19.87
N ASP A 48 -8.47 -14.50 -20.33
CA ASP A 48 -9.45 -13.75 -19.53
C ASP A 48 -9.83 -14.49 -18.25
N GLU A 49 -9.90 -15.82 -18.30
CA GLU A 49 -10.33 -16.69 -17.20
C GLU A 49 -9.37 -16.67 -16.00
N ILE A 50 -8.09 -16.39 -16.23
CA ILE A 50 -7.06 -16.37 -15.17
C ILE A 50 -6.44 -15.00 -14.97
N TYR A 51 -6.63 -14.08 -15.92
CA TYR A 51 -6.03 -12.75 -15.91
C TYR A 51 -6.37 -12.00 -14.62
N ALA A 52 -7.65 -11.88 -14.29
CA ALA A 52 -8.09 -11.02 -13.19
C ALA A 52 -7.60 -11.54 -11.83
N GLY A 53 -7.75 -12.84 -11.57
CA GLY A 53 -7.24 -13.47 -10.34
C GLY A 53 -5.72 -13.34 -10.22
N THR A 54 -4.97 -13.58 -11.30
CA THR A 54 -3.50 -13.45 -11.31
C THR A 54 -3.07 -12.00 -11.08
N TRP A 55 -3.77 -11.06 -11.71
CA TRP A 55 -3.50 -9.64 -11.57
C TRP A 55 -3.75 -9.18 -10.13
N PHE A 56 -4.91 -9.51 -9.56
CA PHE A 56 -5.22 -9.16 -8.16
C PHE A 56 -4.23 -9.80 -7.20
N ASN A 57 -3.93 -11.09 -7.36
CA ASN A 57 -2.97 -11.80 -6.52
C ASN A 57 -1.60 -11.08 -6.46
N SER A 58 -1.15 -10.51 -7.57
CA SER A 58 0.12 -9.77 -7.63
C SER A 58 0.00 -8.32 -7.12
N ALA A 59 -1.11 -7.64 -7.45
CA ALA A 59 -1.29 -6.23 -7.14
C ALA A 59 -1.67 -6.00 -5.67
N SER A 60 -2.54 -6.84 -5.10
CA SER A 60 -3.06 -6.67 -3.73
C SER A 60 -2.02 -6.90 -2.64
N ASP A 61 -0.91 -7.59 -2.95
CA ASP A 61 0.23 -7.73 -2.04
C ASP A 61 0.71 -6.38 -1.49
N HIS A 62 0.68 -5.34 -2.34
CA HIS A 62 1.08 -3.98 -1.96
C HIS A 62 0.08 -3.28 -1.03
N LEU A 63 -1.08 -3.87 -0.77
CA LEU A 63 -2.13 -3.29 0.06
C LEU A 63 -2.16 -3.86 1.49
N TYR A 64 -1.38 -4.91 1.80
CA TYR A 64 -1.29 -5.47 3.15
C TYR A 64 -0.80 -4.45 4.19
N GLU A 65 0.20 -3.64 3.82
CA GLU A 65 0.78 -2.61 4.68
C GLU A 65 0.33 -1.20 4.28
N LEU A 66 -0.84 -1.10 3.62
CA LEU A 66 -1.48 0.18 3.32
C LEU A 66 -1.86 0.89 4.62
N HIS A 67 -1.24 2.05 4.86
CA HIS A 67 -1.41 2.76 6.12
C HIS A 67 -2.65 3.68 6.10
N VAL A 68 -3.84 3.07 6.13
CA VAL A 68 -5.14 3.76 6.03
C VAL A 68 -5.29 4.89 7.06
N GLU A 69 -4.77 4.73 8.28
CA GLU A 69 -4.87 5.75 9.33
C GLU A 69 -4.14 7.05 9.00
N SER A 70 -3.19 7.02 8.06
CA SER A 70 -2.52 8.22 7.57
C SER A 70 -3.34 9.00 6.53
N ALA A 71 -4.46 8.46 6.05
CA ALA A 71 -5.30 9.12 5.08
C ALA A 71 -6.21 10.18 5.73
N PRO A 72 -6.69 11.17 4.95
CA PRO A 72 -7.74 12.09 5.37
C PRO A 72 -8.93 11.31 5.99
N PRO A 73 -9.45 11.71 7.17
CA PRO A 73 -10.43 10.91 7.91
C PRO A 73 -11.65 10.49 7.09
N HIS A 74 -12.14 11.36 6.21
CA HIS A 74 -13.31 11.08 5.36
C HIS A 74 -13.06 10.07 4.23
N LEU A 75 -11.80 9.72 3.94
CA LEU A 75 -11.41 8.74 2.93
C LEU A 75 -11.05 7.36 3.51
N ARG A 76 -10.79 7.27 4.82
CA ARG A 76 -10.28 6.04 5.46
C ARG A 76 -11.17 4.83 5.21
N ASP A 77 -12.48 5.02 5.37
CA ASP A 77 -13.47 3.96 5.16
C ASP A 77 -13.53 3.50 3.69
N ARG A 78 -13.39 4.42 2.73
CA ARG A 78 -13.30 4.09 1.29
C ARG A 78 -12.01 3.32 0.98
N LEU A 79 -10.87 3.74 1.55
CA LEU A 79 -9.57 3.06 1.43
C LEU A 79 -9.59 1.66 2.02
N SER A 80 -10.17 1.47 3.21
CA SER A 80 -10.30 0.15 3.83
C SER A 80 -11.12 -0.79 2.95
N ARG A 81 -12.29 -0.34 2.46
CA ARG A 81 -13.09 -1.14 1.52
C ARG A 81 -12.35 -1.49 0.24
N PHE A 82 -11.61 -0.53 -0.32
CA PHE A 82 -10.79 -0.75 -1.51
C PHE A 82 -9.73 -1.84 -1.25
N ARG A 83 -8.96 -1.70 -0.15
CA ARG A 83 -7.95 -2.67 0.28
C ARG A 83 -8.56 -4.06 0.45
N ASP A 84 -9.60 -4.16 1.26
CA ASP A 84 -10.19 -5.44 1.66
C ASP A 84 -10.76 -6.17 0.45
N ARG A 85 -11.44 -5.45 -0.46
CA ARG A 85 -11.94 -6.01 -1.72
C ARG A 85 -10.81 -6.52 -2.63
N CYS A 86 -9.72 -5.78 -2.77
CA CYS A 86 -8.61 -6.21 -3.62
C CYS A 86 -7.90 -7.43 -3.04
N ILE A 87 -7.69 -7.47 -1.72
CA ILE A 87 -7.10 -8.62 -1.03
C ILE A 87 -8.02 -9.85 -1.14
N ASP A 88 -9.33 -9.67 -1.01
CA ASP A 88 -10.32 -10.74 -1.20
C ASP A 88 -10.25 -11.31 -2.63
N PHE A 89 -10.17 -10.45 -3.65
CA PHE A 89 -10.00 -10.90 -5.03
C PHE A 89 -8.67 -11.61 -5.31
N GLY A 90 -7.59 -11.22 -4.64
CA GLY A 90 -6.26 -11.80 -4.86
C GLY A 90 -5.96 -13.06 -4.03
N HIS A 91 -6.57 -13.19 -2.85
CA HIS A 91 -6.20 -14.20 -1.85
C HIS A 91 -7.39 -14.84 -1.11
N GLY A 92 -8.62 -14.35 -1.31
CA GLY A 92 -9.82 -14.78 -0.58
C GLY A 92 -10.59 -15.94 -1.21
N PHE A 93 -10.22 -16.39 -2.41
CA PHE A 93 -10.99 -17.37 -3.21
C PHE A 93 -12.46 -16.93 -3.39
N PRO A 94 -12.69 -15.73 -3.96
CA PRO A 94 -14.03 -15.14 -4.06
C PRO A 94 -14.95 -16.00 -4.94
N THR A 95 -16.25 -15.87 -4.73
CA THR A 95 -17.26 -16.46 -5.62
C THR A 95 -18.37 -15.44 -5.85
N PRO A 96 -18.58 -14.95 -7.09
CA PRO A 96 -17.89 -15.33 -8.32
C PRO A 96 -16.43 -14.84 -8.38
N ASP A 97 -15.64 -15.43 -9.30
CA ASP A 97 -14.27 -15.01 -9.59
C ASP A 97 -14.23 -13.56 -10.12
N PRO A 98 -13.13 -12.82 -9.87
CA PRO A 98 -12.97 -11.47 -10.39
C PRO A 98 -12.85 -11.49 -11.92
N THR A 99 -13.28 -10.39 -12.55
CA THR A 99 -13.28 -10.20 -14.00
C THR A 99 -12.31 -9.08 -14.42
N ARG A 100 -12.05 -8.94 -15.73
CA ARG A 100 -11.31 -7.79 -16.27
C ARG A 100 -11.91 -6.45 -15.86
N LEU A 101 -13.24 -6.34 -15.85
CA LEU A 101 -13.92 -5.13 -15.40
C LEU A 101 -13.60 -4.80 -13.94
N ASN A 102 -13.47 -5.82 -13.08
CA ASN A 102 -13.07 -5.58 -11.69
C ASN A 102 -11.64 -5.05 -11.58
N VAL A 103 -10.73 -5.49 -12.46
CA VAL A 103 -9.36 -4.96 -12.54
C VAL A 103 -9.38 -3.49 -12.97
N ASP A 104 -10.11 -3.17 -14.04
CA ASP A 104 -10.24 -1.80 -14.55
C ASP A 104 -10.85 -0.86 -13.47
N ASP A 105 -11.90 -1.33 -12.80
CA ASP A 105 -12.54 -0.60 -11.69
C ASP A 105 -11.57 -0.38 -10.52
N ALA A 106 -10.74 -1.38 -10.19
CA ALA A 106 -9.77 -1.26 -9.11
C ALA A 106 -8.64 -0.28 -9.45
N ILE A 107 -8.17 -0.28 -10.70
CA ILE A 107 -7.18 0.68 -11.19
C ILE A 107 -7.76 2.10 -11.12
N GLN A 108 -8.99 2.30 -11.60
CA GLN A 108 -9.61 3.63 -11.57
C GLN A 108 -9.88 4.09 -10.12
N GLU A 109 -10.36 3.21 -9.26
CA GLU A 109 -10.58 3.51 -7.84
C GLU A 109 -9.27 3.92 -7.15
N ALA A 110 -8.15 3.25 -7.45
CA ALA A 110 -6.84 3.62 -6.90
C ALA A 110 -6.38 5.00 -7.41
N LYS A 111 -6.57 5.33 -8.69
CA LYS A 111 -6.28 6.67 -9.24
C LYS A 111 -7.13 7.75 -8.55
N ASP A 112 -8.43 7.49 -8.41
CA ASP A 112 -9.37 8.39 -7.75
C ASP A 112 -8.99 8.63 -6.28
N LEU A 113 -8.60 7.58 -5.56
CA LEU A 113 -8.14 7.68 -4.18
C LEU A 113 -6.87 8.54 -4.07
N VAL A 114 -5.89 8.35 -4.95
CA VAL A 114 -4.68 9.20 -4.98
C VAL A 114 -5.05 10.66 -5.20
N ARG A 115 -5.89 10.96 -6.18
CA ARG A 115 -6.35 12.33 -6.46
C ARG A 115 -7.06 12.94 -5.25
N LEU A 116 -8.01 12.22 -4.65
CA LEU A 116 -8.76 12.71 -3.49
C LEU A 116 -7.87 12.94 -2.27
N ILE A 117 -6.84 12.10 -2.09
CA ILE A 117 -5.82 12.30 -1.05
C ILE A 117 -5.03 13.58 -1.32
N GLU A 118 -4.62 13.86 -2.56
CA GLU A 118 -3.93 15.10 -2.92
C GLU A 118 -4.80 16.35 -2.68
N GLU A 119 -6.06 16.32 -3.15
CA GLU A 119 -7.02 17.41 -2.94
C GLU A 119 -7.24 17.70 -1.45
N ALA A 120 -7.40 16.64 -0.65
CA ALA A 120 -7.57 16.77 0.80
C ALA A 120 -6.32 17.31 1.52
N ASN A 121 -5.14 17.18 0.91
CA ASN A 121 -3.89 17.78 1.39
C ASN A 121 -3.64 19.19 0.81
N GLY A 122 -4.62 19.76 0.10
CA GLY A 122 -4.56 21.12 -0.43
C GLY A 122 -3.77 21.26 -1.73
N VAL A 123 -3.45 20.14 -2.40
CA VAL A 123 -2.84 20.16 -3.73
C VAL A 123 -3.95 20.31 -4.77
N PRO A 124 -3.93 21.36 -5.62
CA PRO A 124 -4.89 21.47 -6.71
C PRO A 124 -4.66 20.34 -7.71
N VAL A 125 -5.69 19.55 -7.98
CA VAL A 125 -5.62 18.47 -8.98
C VAL A 125 -6.54 18.80 -10.16
N LEU A 126 -6.03 18.53 -11.36
CA LEU A 126 -6.76 18.60 -12.61
C LEU A 126 -6.63 17.24 -13.30
N LYS A 127 -7.77 16.66 -13.68
CA LYS A 127 -7.79 15.40 -14.43
C LYS A 127 -7.22 15.64 -15.83
N GLY A 128 -6.41 14.70 -16.32
CA GLY A 128 -5.92 14.73 -17.69
C GLY A 128 -7.02 14.34 -18.69
N ASP A 129 -7.02 14.98 -19.86
CA ASP A 129 -8.03 14.71 -20.92
C ASP A 129 -7.90 13.30 -21.54
N TRP A 130 -6.75 12.66 -21.37
CA TRP A 130 -6.40 11.37 -21.98
C TRP A 130 -6.25 10.25 -20.94
N GLU A 131 -6.73 10.47 -19.71
CA GLU A 131 -6.77 9.44 -18.68
C GLU A 131 -7.84 8.37 -18.94
#